data_AF-A0A9E0HFT5-F1
#
_entry.id   AF-A0A9E0HFT5-F1
#
_cell.length_a   1.000
_cell.length_b   1.000
_cell.length_c   1.000
_cell.angle_alpha   90.00
_cell.angle_beta   90.00
_cell.angle_gamma   90.00
#
_symmetry.space_group_name_H-M   'P 1'
#
loop_
_entity.id
_entity.type
_entity.pdbx_description
1 polymer ?
#
loop_
_entity_poly.entity_id
_entity_poly.type
_entity_poly.pdbx_seq_one_letter_code
_entity_poly.pdbx_strand_id
1 'polypeptide(L)'
;MAAVAAMLVLSAKDIEAQGVAAEALFREAKALMASSRYAEACEAFRGSYEKEPLPTTLVNLADCREKNGELASAWAYFLESARLAARSNQDELAEVARSRAAAIEPRLSRVTLVVPSDAAADGLTITRDDVAVDAVEWGKRLPIDGGRHRYVATAPGRRSWDTTVTVAVEGDDIEIVVPRLALAEVEQFGPGPPTRGGRPALLWGSWAVGVLALGSAAGLEIYARSAYSEAKAATTNPERQASYELANDRRLYAGIVAGVGVVAVGAGVYLWLTRPSRGRLSPTSASLKLDLHRNGGLLGVRGGF
;
A
#
# COMPACT_ATOMS: atom_id res chain seq x y z
N MET A 1 -29.28 25.04 -15.56
CA MET A 1 -28.70 23.83 -16.17
C MET A 1 -27.71 24.27 -17.23
N ALA A 2 -26.41 24.06 -17.02
CA ALA A 2 -25.39 23.91 -18.07
C ALA A 2 -24.01 23.86 -17.38
N ALA A 3 -23.56 22.68 -16.97
CA ALA A 3 -22.16 22.44 -16.67
C ALA A 3 -21.50 22.00 -17.99
N VAL A 4 -20.63 22.85 -18.53
CA VAL A 4 -19.84 22.55 -19.73
C VAL A 4 -18.72 21.61 -19.32
N ALA A 5 -18.74 20.40 -19.87
CA ALA A 5 -17.67 19.43 -19.75
C ALA A 5 -16.46 19.91 -20.57
N ALA A 6 -15.33 20.17 -19.90
CA ALA A 6 -14.06 20.40 -20.58
C ALA A 6 -13.52 19.06 -21.08
N MET A 7 -13.67 18.77 -22.38
CA MET A 7 -12.93 17.70 -23.06
C MET A 7 -11.46 18.12 -23.15
N LEU A 8 -10.58 17.41 -22.44
CA LEU A 8 -9.14 17.49 -22.61
C LEU A 8 -8.77 16.99 -24.01
N VAL A 9 -8.57 17.90 -24.96
CA VAL A 9 -7.99 17.60 -26.27
C VAL A 9 -6.48 17.52 -26.09
N LEU A 10 -5.90 16.31 -26.14
CA LEU A 10 -4.45 16.14 -26.22
C LEU A 10 -3.93 16.81 -27.51
N SER A 11 -2.88 17.63 -27.40
CA SER A 11 -2.31 18.31 -28.58
C SER A 11 -1.37 17.37 -29.34
N ALA A 12 -1.20 17.58 -30.65
CA ALA A 12 -0.24 16.83 -31.47
C ALA A 12 1.20 16.90 -30.92
N LYS A 13 1.56 18.01 -30.26
CA LYS A 13 2.85 18.18 -29.57
C LYS A 13 3.01 17.22 -28.39
N ASP A 14 1.92 16.92 -27.67
CA ASP A 14 1.95 16.02 -26.52
C ASP A 14 2.11 14.57 -26.98
N ILE A 15 1.47 14.20 -28.11
CA ILE A 15 1.61 12.88 -28.74
C ILE A 15 3.05 12.67 -29.24
N GLU A 16 3.64 13.66 -29.89
CA GLU A 16 5.03 13.60 -30.36
C GLU A 16 6.02 13.48 -29.18
N ALA A 17 5.82 14.27 -28.13
CA ALA A 17 6.65 14.19 -26.92
C ALA A 17 6.53 12.82 -26.21
N GLN A 18 5.33 12.23 -26.19
CA GLN A 18 5.11 10.87 -25.68
C GLN A 18 5.85 9.82 -26.49
N GLY A 19 5.81 9.89 -27.83
CA GLY A 19 6.55 8.98 -28.71
C GLY A 19 8.06 9.07 -28.53
N VAL A 20 8.61 10.29 -28.42
CA VAL A 20 10.06 10.48 -28.14
C VAL A 20 10.45 9.88 -26.79
N ALA A 21 9.63 10.06 -25.76
CA ALA A 21 9.87 9.46 -24.45
C ALA A 21 9.76 7.92 -24.48
N ALA A 22 8.77 7.38 -25.21
CA ALA A 22 8.58 5.94 -25.38
C ALA A 22 9.80 5.29 -26.06
N GLU A 23 10.32 5.90 -27.12
CA GLU A 23 11.47 5.40 -27.87
C GLU A 23 12.79 5.49 -27.06
N ALA A 24 12.94 6.53 -26.24
CA ALA A 24 14.08 6.62 -25.33
C ALA A 24 14.08 5.47 -24.32
N LEU A 25 12.94 5.22 -23.66
CA LEU A 25 12.76 4.12 -22.71
C LEU A 25 12.92 2.75 -23.37
N PHE A 26 12.42 2.58 -24.61
CA PHE A 26 12.57 1.34 -25.35
C PHE A 26 14.06 1.02 -25.64
N ARG A 27 14.83 2.00 -26.11
CA ARG A 27 16.27 1.82 -26.39
C ARG A 27 17.05 1.53 -25.12
N GLU A 28 16.74 2.22 -24.02
CA GLU A 28 17.31 1.94 -22.71
C GLU A 28 17.02 0.50 -22.28
N ALA A 29 15.76 0.05 -22.38
CA ALA A 29 15.36 -1.31 -22.06
C ALA A 29 16.12 -2.35 -22.89
N LYS A 30 16.32 -2.12 -24.19
CA LYS A 30 17.13 -3.01 -25.05
C LYS A 30 18.60 -3.08 -24.61
N ALA A 31 19.19 -1.96 -24.21
CA ALA A 31 20.56 -1.93 -23.69
C ALA A 31 20.68 -2.69 -22.35
N LEU A 32 19.69 -2.54 -21.47
CA LEU A 32 19.59 -3.25 -20.20
C LEU A 32 19.42 -4.77 -20.42
N MET A 33 18.57 -5.18 -21.37
CA MET A 33 18.43 -6.58 -21.78
C MET A 33 19.75 -7.17 -22.28
N ALA A 34 20.49 -6.44 -23.12
CA ALA A 34 21.78 -6.88 -23.63
C ALA A 34 22.82 -7.05 -22.52
N SER A 35 22.65 -6.33 -21.41
CA SER A 35 23.51 -6.38 -20.23
C SER A 35 22.99 -7.34 -19.15
N SER A 36 21.96 -8.14 -19.44
CA SER A 36 21.28 -9.06 -18.49
C SER A 36 20.72 -8.39 -17.23
N ARG A 37 20.48 -7.07 -17.29
CA ARG A 37 19.82 -6.28 -16.24
C ARG A 37 18.31 -6.34 -16.44
N TYR A 38 17.74 -7.52 -16.20
CA TYR A 38 16.36 -7.82 -16.58
C TYR A 38 15.35 -7.01 -15.78
N ALA A 39 15.49 -6.91 -14.45
CA ALA A 39 14.56 -6.14 -13.64
C ALA A 39 14.43 -4.69 -14.12
N GLU A 40 15.55 -4.00 -14.38
CA GLU A 40 15.52 -2.61 -14.88
C GLU A 40 15.00 -2.54 -16.33
N ALA A 41 15.33 -3.51 -17.17
CA ALA A 41 14.83 -3.57 -18.53
C ALA A 41 13.30 -3.69 -18.57
N CYS A 42 12.72 -4.48 -17.69
CA CYS A 42 11.28 -4.72 -17.63
C CYS A 42 10.55 -3.44 -17.22
N GLU A 43 11.11 -2.68 -16.27
CA GLU A 43 10.57 -1.38 -15.87
C GLU A 43 10.67 -0.34 -17.00
N ALA A 44 11.77 -0.32 -17.74
CA ALA A 44 11.93 0.56 -18.89
C ALA A 44 10.97 0.20 -20.05
N PHE A 45 10.78 -1.08 -20.38
CA PHE A 45 9.77 -1.50 -21.36
C PHE A 45 8.34 -1.18 -20.92
N ARG A 46 8.02 -1.36 -19.64
CA ARG A 46 6.72 -0.97 -19.07
C ARG A 46 6.49 0.52 -19.24
N GLY A 47 7.48 1.35 -18.88
CA GLY A 47 7.42 2.79 -19.06
C GLY A 47 7.24 3.20 -20.53
N SER A 48 7.92 2.52 -21.47
CA SER A 48 7.74 2.72 -22.91
C SER A 48 6.30 2.40 -23.35
N TYR A 49 5.77 1.23 -22.95
CA TYR A 49 4.41 0.80 -23.29
C TYR A 49 3.32 1.71 -22.71
N GLU A 50 3.49 2.21 -21.49
CA GLU A 50 2.56 3.17 -20.87
C GLU A 50 2.49 4.51 -21.62
N LYS A 51 3.55 4.86 -22.36
CA LYS A 51 3.59 6.08 -23.18
C LYS A 51 3.05 5.81 -24.58
N GLU A 52 3.42 4.68 -25.17
CA GLU A 52 2.95 4.27 -26.49
C GLU A 52 2.60 2.76 -26.49
N PRO A 53 1.29 2.42 -26.39
CA PRO A 53 0.86 1.02 -26.33
C PRO A 53 1.05 0.29 -27.67
N LEU A 54 2.20 -0.36 -27.85
CA LEU A 54 2.52 -1.16 -29.04
C LEU A 54 2.61 -2.66 -28.72
N PRO A 55 2.05 -3.55 -29.57
CA PRO A 55 2.13 -4.99 -29.33
C PRO A 55 3.58 -5.51 -29.38
N THR A 56 4.45 -4.91 -30.19
CA THR A 56 5.89 -5.22 -30.25
C THR A 56 6.61 -4.88 -28.95
N THR A 57 6.24 -3.78 -28.27
CA THR A 57 6.78 -3.44 -26.94
C THR A 57 6.34 -4.45 -25.90
N LEU A 58 5.08 -4.92 -25.93
CA LEU A 58 4.61 -5.98 -25.04
C LEU A 58 5.35 -7.31 -25.23
N VAL A 59 5.72 -7.68 -26.46
CA VAL A 59 6.57 -8.87 -26.70
C VAL A 59 7.91 -8.71 -25.99
N ASN A 60 8.56 -7.55 -26.11
CA ASN A 60 9.86 -7.32 -25.46
C ASN A 60 9.72 -7.27 -23.92
N LEU A 61 8.63 -6.71 -23.39
CA LEU A 61 8.33 -6.75 -21.96
C LEU A 61 8.13 -8.19 -21.47
N ALA A 62 7.39 -9.01 -22.23
CA ALA A 62 7.18 -10.41 -21.92
C ALA A 62 8.49 -11.22 -21.94
N ASP A 63 9.34 -11.01 -22.97
CA ASP A 63 10.67 -11.63 -23.05
C ASP A 63 11.57 -11.24 -21.86
N CYS A 64 11.48 -9.98 -21.41
CA CYS A 64 12.19 -9.53 -20.23
C CYS A 64 11.71 -10.26 -18.97
N ARG A 65 10.38 -10.31 -18.74
CA ARG A 65 9.78 -10.99 -17.59
C ARG A 65 10.13 -12.48 -17.58
N GLU A 66 10.12 -13.13 -18.74
CA GLU A 66 10.54 -14.54 -18.87
C GLU A 66 11.99 -14.72 -18.40
N LYS A 67 12.91 -13.85 -18.85
CA LYS A 67 14.33 -13.89 -18.43
C LYS A 67 14.54 -13.53 -16.96
N ASN A 68 13.63 -12.75 -16.38
CA ASN A 68 13.64 -12.38 -14.97
C ASN A 68 13.02 -13.46 -14.06
N GLY A 69 12.50 -14.56 -14.62
CA GLY A 69 11.85 -15.64 -13.86
C GLY A 69 10.37 -15.39 -13.53
N GLU A 70 9.79 -14.31 -14.05
CA GLU A 70 8.38 -13.93 -13.86
C GLU A 70 7.54 -14.53 -15.00
N LEU A 71 7.39 -15.86 -14.99
CA LEU A 71 6.75 -16.61 -16.07
C LEU A 71 5.24 -16.36 -16.22
N ALA A 72 4.50 -16.17 -15.13
CA ALA A 72 3.08 -15.86 -15.18
C ALA A 72 2.84 -14.45 -15.76
N SER A 73 3.65 -13.49 -15.35
CA SER A 73 3.65 -12.14 -15.95
C SER A 73 4.00 -12.20 -17.43
N ALA A 74 5.06 -12.92 -17.82
CA ALA A 74 5.45 -13.08 -19.21
C ALA A 74 4.33 -13.69 -20.06
N TRP A 75 3.73 -14.78 -19.59
CA TRP A 75 2.59 -15.43 -20.25
C TRP A 75 1.42 -14.46 -20.47
N ALA A 76 1.05 -13.68 -19.44
CA ALA A 76 -0.01 -12.69 -19.54
C ALA A 76 0.30 -11.60 -20.58
N TYR A 77 1.53 -11.08 -20.60
CA TYR A 77 1.94 -10.05 -21.57
C TYR A 77 2.01 -10.57 -23.01
N PHE A 78 2.43 -11.82 -23.24
CA PHE A 78 2.35 -12.43 -24.56
C PHE A 78 0.90 -12.55 -25.04
N LEU A 79 -0.02 -12.98 -24.17
CA LEU A 79 -1.44 -13.04 -24.53
C LEU A 79 -2.03 -11.64 -24.82
N GLU A 80 -1.66 -10.62 -24.06
CA GLU A 80 -2.11 -9.25 -24.34
C GLU A 80 -1.52 -8.71 -25.64
N SER A 81 -0.23 -8.96 -25.90
CA SER A 81 0.39 -8.64 -27.18
C SER A 81 -0.35 -9.29 -28.34
N ALA A 82 -0.70 -10.57 -28.23
CA ALA A 82 -1.47 -11.28 -29.25
C ALA A 82 -2.84 -10.63 -29.52
N ARG A 83 -3.55 -10.22 -28.46
CA ARG A 83 -4.84 -9.53 -28.58
C ARG A 83 -4.68 -8.17 -29.25
N LEU A 84 -3.68 -7.38 -28.84
CA LEU A 84 -3.44 -6.06 -29.41
C LEU A 84 -3.00 -6.15 -30.88
N ALA A 85 -2.10 -7.08 -31.21
CA ALA A 85 -1.66 -7.33 -32.59
C ALA A 85 -2.83 -7.74 -33.50
N ALA A 86 -3.71 -8.64 -33.03
CA ALA A 86 -4.90 -9.04 -33.79
C ALA A 86 -5.86 -7.86 -34.03
N ARG A 87 -6.08 -6.98 -33.04
CA ARG A 87 -6.90 -5.77 -33.21
C ARG A 87 -6.32 -4.79 -34.24
N SER A 88 -5.01 -4.84 -34.46
CA SER A 88 -4.28 -3.99 -35.41
C SER A 88 -3.97 -4.67 -36.75
N ASN A 89 -4.60 -5.81 -37.05
CA ASN A 89 -4.37 -6.61 -38.27
C ASN A 89 -2.89 -7.05 -38.45
N GLN A 90 -2.19 -7.31 -37.34
CA GLN A 90 -0.82 -7.84 -37.33
C GLN A 90 -0.85 -9.33 -36.98
N ASP A 91 -1.47 -10.15 -37.84
CA ASP A 91 -1.77 -11.55 -37.54
C ASP A 91 -0.52 -12.42 -37.31
N GLU A 92 0.57 -12.16 -38.04
CA GLU A 92 1.84 -12.86 -37.85
C GLU A 92 2.42 -12.62 -36.45
N LEU A 93 2.42 -11.36 -35.99
CA LEU A 93 2.86 -11.02 -34.64
C LEU A 93 1.94 -11.62 -33.58
N ALA A 94 0.63 -11.62 -33.83
CA ALA A 94 -0.34 -12.22 -32.93
C ALA A 94 -0.07 -13.72 -32.75
N GLU A 95 0.26 -14.42 -33.83
CA GLU A 95 0.57 -15.85 -33.79
C GLU A 95 1.90 -16.14 -33.08
N VAL A 96 2.95 -15.35 -33.36
CA VAL A 96 4.21 -15.44 -32.63
C VAL A 96 3.97 -15.28 -31.12
N ALA A 97 3.21 -14.27 -30.71
CA ALA A 97 2.94 -14.03 -29.29
C ALA A 97 2.13 -15.17 -28.64
N ARG A 98 1.12 -15.73 -29.33
CA ARG A 98 0.39 -16.93 -28.84
C ARG A 98 1.31 -18.13 -28.69
N SER A 99 2.18 -18.39 -29.66
CA SER A 99 3.12 -19.51 -29.60
C SER A 99 4.08 -19.37 -28.41
N ARG A 100 4.56 -18.16 -28.13
CA ARG A 100 5.42 -17.88 -26.97
C ARG A 100 4.67 -18.10 -25.65
N ALA A 101 3.41 -17.64 -25.55
CA ALA A 101 2.56 -17.93 -24.38
C ALA A 101 2.35 -19.44 -24.19
N ALA A 102 2.02 -20.17 -25.26
CA ALA A 102 1.81 -21.63 -25.21
C ALA A 102 3.07 -22.39 -24.75
N ALA A 103 4.27 -21.92 -25.11
CA ALA A 103 5.53 -22.52 -24.66
C ALA A 103 5.80 -22.31 -23.15
N ILE A 104 5.28 -21.22 -22.56
CA ILE A 104 5.45 -20.91 -21.13
C ILE A 104 4.36 -21.58 -20.28
N GLU A 105 3.14 -21.73 -20.81
CA GLU A 105 1.99 -22.27 -20.09
C GLU A 105 2.25 -23.55 -19.25
N PRO A 106 2.94 -24.59 -19.76
CA PRO A 106 3.21 -25.80 -18.97
C PRO A 106 4.24 -25.61 -17.84
N ARG A 107 5.02 -24.52 -17.88
CA ARG A 107 6.04 -24.18 -16.87
C ARG A 107 5.48 -23.29 -15.76
N LEU A 108 4.25 -22.78 -15.89
CA LEU A 108 3.67 -21.86 -14.93
C LEU A 108 3.48 -22.51 -13.56
N SER A 109 4.02 -21.84 -12.54
CA SER A 109 3.61 -22.07 -11.16
C SER A 109 2.21 -21.52 -10.93
N ARG A 110 1.44 -22.20 -10.07
CA ARG A 110 0.03 -21.89 -9.83
C ARG A 110 -0.29 -21.87 -8.34
N VAL A 111 -1.25 -21.03 -7.99
CA VAL A 111 -1.79 -20.91 -6.65
C VAL A 111 -3.30 -21.06 -6.65
N THR A 112 -3.81 -21.75 -5.64
CA THR A 112 -5.23 -21.82 -5.33
C THR A 112 -5.46 -21.26 -3.93
N LEU A 113 -6.24 -20.19 -3.84
CA LEU A 113 -6.62 -19.58 -2.56
C LEU A 113 -7.96 -20.14 -2.09
N VAL A 114 -7.92 -21.08 -1.16
CA VAL A 114 -9.12 -21.73 -0.62
C VAL A 114 -9.65 -20.89 0.53
N VAL A 115 -10.87 -20.37 0.38
CA VAL A 115 -11.61 -19.67 1.43
C VAL A 115 -12.81 -20.54 1.82
N PRO A 116 -12.69 -21.33 2.91
CA PRO A 116 -13.80 -22.13 3.43
C PRO A 116 -15.03 -21.26 3.72
N SER A 117 -16.23 -21.84 3.58
CA SER A 117 -17.49 -21.10 3.77
C SER A 117 -17.65 -20.52 5.17
N ASP A 118 -17.05 -21.15 6.19
CA ASP A 118 -17.05 -20.65 7.58
C ASP A 118 -16.00 -19.55 7.83
N ALA A 119 -15.05 -19.39 6.91
CA ALA A 119 -14.05 -18.32 6.91
C ALA A 119 -14.50 -17.07 6.13
N ALA A 120 -15.46 -17.21 5.20
CA ALA A 120 -16.03 -16.14 4.38
C ALA A 120 -16.91 -15.16 5.19
N ALA A 121 -16.30 -14.40 6.10
CA ALA A 121 -16.97 -13.37 6.87
C ALA A 121 -17.39 -12.18 6.00
N ASP A 122 -18.46 -11.48 6.39
CA ASP A 122 -18.88 -10.25 5.74
C ASP A 122 -17.74 -9.21 5.75
N GLY A 123 -17.42 -8.67 4.57
CA GLY A 123 -16.33 -7.71 4.41
C GLY A 123 -14.92 -8.31 4.51
N LEU A 124 -14.76 -9.63 4.38
CA LEU A 124 -13.45 -10.26 4.22
C LEU A 124 -12.75 -9.73 2.96
N THR A 125 -11.56 -9.18 3.15
CA THR A 125 -10.66 -8.79 2.07
C THR A 125 -9.37 -9.58 2.19
N ILE A 126 -8.80 -9.96 1.04
CA ILE A 126 -7.53 -10.67 0.98
C ILE A 126 -6.61 -9.89 0.04
N THR A 127 -5.37 -9.67 0.45
CA THR A 127 -4.32 -9.13 -0.41
C THR A 127 -3.23 -10.17 -0.64
N ARG A 128 -2.62 -10.11 -1.82
CA ARG A 128 -1.37 -10.77 -2.19
C ARG A 128 -0.36 -9.68 -2.54
N ASP A 129 0.72 -9.58 -1.78
CA ASP A 129 1.74 -8.53 -1.92
C ASP A 129 1.13 -7.12 -1.96
N ASP A 130 0.23 -6.85 -1.01
CA ASP A 130 -0.53 -5.61 -0.86
C ASP A 130 -1.54 -5.29 -1.99
N VAL A 131 -1.65 -6.14 -3.00
CA VAL A 131 -2.67 -6.05 -4.07
C VAL A 131 -3.90 -6.88 -3.69
N ALA A 132 -5.09 -6.30 -3.79
CA ALA A 132 -6.34 -7.00 -3.49
C ALA A 132 -6.56 -8.20 -4.44
N VAL A 133 -6.92 -9.36 -3.86
CA VAL A 133 -7.35 -10.55 -4.59
C VAL A 133 -8.87 -10.55 -4.64
N ASP A 134 -9.44 -10.43 -5.83
CA ASP A 134 -10.89 -10.40 -6.01
C ASP A 134 -11.53 -11.71 -5.54
N ALA A 135 -12.71 -11.64 -4.92
CA ALA A 135 -13.42 -12.81 -4.44
C ALA A 135 -13.75 -13.81 -5.58
N VAL A 136 -13.87 -13.34 -6.81
CA VAL A 136 -14.06 -14.17 -8.00
C VAL A 136 -12.85 -15.06 -8.30
N GLU A 137 -11.67 -14.76 -7.74
CA GLU A 137 -10.44 -15.54 -7.89
C GLU A 137 -10.33 -16.67 -6.85
N TRP A 138 -11.09 -16.61 -5.77
CA TRP A 138 -11.02 -17.61 -4.70
C TRP A 138 -11.43 -19.00 -5.21
N GLY A 139 -10.68 -20.02 -4.81
CA GLY A 139 -10.84 -21.40 -5.26
C GLY A 139 -10.42 -21.67 -6.70
N LYS A 140 -9.96 -20.66 -7.46
CA LYS A 140 -9.42 -20.85 -8.81
C LYS A 140 -7.92 -21.13 -8.76
N ARG A 141 -7.48 -22.04 -9.62
CA ARG A 141 -6.07 -22.36 -9.85
C ARG A 141 -5.45 -21.36 -10.82
N LEU A 142 -4.91 -20.27 -10.30
CA LEU A 142 -4.40 -19.15 -11.08
C LEU A 142 -2.88 -19.18 -11.22
N PRO A 143 -2.31 -18.79 -12.38
CA PRO A 143 -0.88 -18.58 -12.53
C PRO A 143 -0.35 -17.53 -11.54
N ILE A 144 0.87 -17.76 -11.05
CA ILE A 144 1.61 -16.83 -10.20
C ILE A 144 3.10 -16.89 -10.57
N ASP A 145 3.79 -15.77 -10.44
CA ASP A 145 5.24 -15.73 -10.63
C ASP A 145 5.97 -16.46 -9.49
N GLY A 146 7.19 -16.91 -9.74
CA GLY A 146 8.02 -17.48 -8.69
C GLY A 146 8.51 -16.40 -7.72
N GLY A 147 8.79 -16.81 -6.48
CA GLY A 147 9.29 -15.89 -5.45
C GLY A 147 8.50 -15.98 -4.16
N ARG A 148 8.65 -14.95 -3.33
CA ARG A 148 8.05 -14.89 -2.00
C ARG A 148 6.81 -14.02 -2.03
N HIS A 149 5.66 -14.59 -1.71
CA HIS A 149 4.38 -13.90 -1.73
C HIS A 149 3.78 -13.83 -0.33
N ARG A 150 3.36 -12.64 0.09
CA ARG A 150 2.66 -12.41 1.36
C ARG A 150 1.16 -12.32 1.12
N TYR A 151 0.41 -13.12 1.85
CA TYR A 151 -1.04 -13.08 1.86
C TYR A 151 -1.52 -12.49 3.18
N VAL A 152 -2.46 -11.55 3.12
CA VAL A 152 -3.08 -10.95 4.31
C VAL A 152 -4.59 -10.99 4.16
N ALA A 153 -5.29 -11.52 5.15
CA ALA A 153 -6.75 -11.54 5.22
C ALA A 153 -7.24 -10.65 6.37
N THR A 154 -8.19 -9.77 6.09
CA THR A 154 -8.78 -8.86 7.08
C THR A 154 -10.30 -8.84 6.97
N ALA A 155 -10.99 -8.66 8.10
CA ALA A 155 -12.44 -8.47 8.12
C ALA A 155 -12.83 -7.56 9.30
N PRO A 156 -13.91 -6.77 9.18
CA PRO A 156 -14.40 -5.94 10.28
C PRO A 156 -14.63 -6.73 11.58
N GLY A 157 -14.12 -6.21 12.70
CA GLY A 157 -14.27 -6.84 14.02
C GLY A 157 -13.48 -8.15 14.20
N ARG A 158 -12.53 -8.45 13.31
CA ARG A 158 -11.68 -9.65 13.37
C ARG A 158 -10.20 -9.30 13.39
N ARG A 159 -9.39 -10.20 13.97
CA ARG A 159 -7.92 -10.11 13.89
C ARG A 159 -7.48 -10.48 12.47
N SER A 160 -6.55 -9.71 11.92
CA SER A 160 -5.93 -10.02 10.64
C SER A 160 -5.16 -11.33 10.72
N TRP A 161 -5.18 -12.08 9.63
CA TRP A 161 -4.32 -13.23 9.43
C TRP A 161 -3.33 -12.91 8.31
N ASP A 162 -2.10 -13.38 8.43
CA ASP A 162 -1.13 -13.30 7.36
C ASP A 162 -0.28 -14.57 7.27
N THR A 163 0.19 -14.84 6.06
CA THR A 163 1.14 -15.91 5.79
C THR A 163 2.08 -15.49 4.67
N THR A 164 3.24 -16.13 4.60
CA THR A 164 4.21 -15.95 3.53
C THR A 164 4.55 -17.30 2.94
N VAL A 165 4.42 -17.43 1.62
CA VAL A 165 4.75 -18.64 0.88
C VAL A 165 5.90 -18.36 -0.09
N THR A 166 6.71 -19.37 -0.36
CA THR A 166 7.74 -19.33 -1.39
C THR A 166 7.32 -20.26 -2.51
N VAL A 167 7.20 -19.71 -3.72
CA VAL A 167 6.77 -20.40 -4.92
C VAL A 167 7.99 -20.64 -5.80
N ALA A 168 8.17 -21.87 -6.30
CA ALA A 168 9.23 -22.16 -7.26
C ALA A 168 9.00 -21.40 -8.58
N VAL A 169 10.09 -21.09 -9.30
CA VAL A 169 10.03 -20.35 -10.57
C VAL A 169 9.20 -21.09 -11.62
N GLU A 170 9.25 -22.42 -11.63
CA GLU A 170 8.51 -23.24 -12.59
C GLU A 170 7.76 -24.39 -11.93
N GLY A 171 6.56 -24.67 -12.45
CA GLY A 171 5.82 -25.91 -12.22
C GLY A 171 5.32 -26.14 -10.79
N ASP A 172 5.33 -25.13 -9.93
CA ASP A 172 4.82 -25.25 -8.57
C ASP A 172 3.27 -25.27 -8.56
N ASP A 173 2.68 -25.93 -7.58
CA ASP A 173 1.24 -25.96 -7.39
C ASP A 173 0.92 -25.87 -5.90
N ILE A 174 0.60 -24.66 -5.46
CA ILE A 174 0.42 -24.35 -4.05
C ILE A 174 -1.05 -24.08 -3.70
N GLU A 175 -1.48 -24.66 -2.59
CA GLU A 175 -2.79 -24.39 -2.01
C GLU A 175 -2.63 -23.59 -0.72
N ILE A 176 -3.34 -22.46 -0.62
CA ILE A 176 -3.36 -21.60 0.57
C ILE A 176 -4.76 -21.60 1.13
N VAL A 177 -4.92 -22.16 2.33
CA VAL A 177 -6.19 -22.16 3.05
C VAL A 177 -6.26 -20.93 3.96
N VAL A 178 -7.24 -20.07 3.73
CA VAL A 178 -7.50 -18.90 4.57
C VAL A 178 -8.33 -19.35 5.76
N PRO A 179 -7.80 -19.26 7.00
CA PRO A 179 -8.53 -19.71 8.16
C PRO A 179 -9.67 -18.75 8.50
N ARG A 180 -10.66 -19.25 9.24
CA ARG A 180 -11.65 -18.40 9.88
C ARG A 180 -10.96 -17.42 10.83
N LEU A 181 -11.07 -16.13 10.55
CA LEU A 181 -10.45 -15.10 11.37
C LEU A 181 -11.06 -15.06 12.77
N ALA A 182 -10.19 -15.05 13.79
CA ALA A 182 -10.61 -14.89 15.17
C ALA A 182 -11.23 -13.50 15.39
N LEU A 183 -12.23 -13.40 16.28
CA LEU A 183 -12.75 -12.10 16.67
C LEU A 183 -11.61 -11.24 17.23
N ALA A 184 -11.63 -9.95 16.86
CA ALA A 184 -10.83 -8.96 17.56
C ALA A 184 -11.37 -8.92 18.98
N GLU A 185 -10.50 -9.22 19.95
CA GLU A 185 -10.83 -8.93 21.32
C GLU A 185 -10.98 -7.41 21.38
N VAL A 186 -12.22 -6.94 21.54
CA VAL A 186 -12.45 -5.59 21.98
C VAL A 186 -11.72 -5.56 23.31
N GLU A 187 -10.56 -4.90 23.39
CA GLU A 187 -10.05 -4.46 24.68
C GLU A 187 -11.15 -3.57 25.23
N GLN A 188 -12.08 -4.20 25.95
CA GLN A 188 -12.87 -3.51 26.94
C GLN A 188 -11.79 -2.93 27.83
N PHE A 189 -11.61 -1.62 27.77
CA PHE A 189 -11.21 -0.87 28.93
C PHE A 189 -12.28 -1.18 29.99
N GLY A 190 -12.17 -2.34 30.63
CA GLY A 190 -12.90 -2.61 31.84
C GLY A 190 -12.58 -1.47 32.80
N PRO A 191 -13.49 -1.10 33.71
CA PRO A 191 -13.13 -0.22 34.79
C PRO A 191 -11.87 -0.82 35.40
N GLY A 192 -10.74 -0.13 35.24
CA GLY A 192 -9.43 -0.64 35.66
C GLY A 192 -9.54 -1.12 37.10
N PRO A 193 -8.77 -2.14 37.51
CA PRO A 193 -8.83 -2.67 38.87
C PRO A 193 -8.87 -1.48 39.82
N PRO A 194 -9.85 -1.38 40.74
CA PRO A 194 -10.05 -0.18 41.54
C PRO A 194 -8.70 0.18 42.11
N THR A 195 -8.14 1.30 41.63
CA THR A 195 -6.79 1.71 41.97
C THR A 195 -6.83 2.01 43.45
N ARG A 196 -6.50 0.99 44.25
CA ARG A 196 -6.43 1.08 45.70
C ARG A 196 -5.32 2.08 45.99
N GLY A 197 -5.77 3.26 46.41
CA GLY A 197 -5.01 4.21 47.21
C GLY A 197 -3.60 4.49 46.73
N GLY A 198 -3.44 5.50 45.87
CA GLY A 198 -2.12 6.01 45.56
C GLY A 198 -2.15 7.11 44.52
N ARG A 199 -2.45 8.33 44.95
CA ARG A 199 -2.27 9.56 44.17
C ARG A 199 -0.76 9.78 43.98
N PRO A 200 -0.14 9.31 42.88
CA PRO A 200 0.55 10.22 41.97
C PRO A 200 0.47 9.85 40.46
N ALA A 201 -0.28 8.82 40.05
CA ALA A 201 -0.19 8.25 38.69
C ALA A 201 -0.55 9.21 37.53
N LEU A 202 -1.48 10.15 37.73
CA LEU A 202 -1.89 11.13 36.71
C LEU A 202 -0.81 12.17 36.38
N LEU A 203 0.10 12.44 37.33
CA LEU A 203 1.16 13.43 37.15
C LEU A 203 2.40 12.88 36.44
N TRP A 204 2.64 11.57 36.51
CA TRP A 204 3.74 10.92 35.80
C TRP A 204 3.30 10.37 34.43
N GLY A 205 2.02 9.98 34.30
CA GLY A 205 1.48 9.44 33.05
C GLY A 205 1.46 10.43 31.88
N SER A 206 1.13 11.70 32.12
CA SER A 206 1.10 12.72 31.05
C SER A 206 2.51 13.09 30.55
N TRP A 207 3.50 13.09 31.44
CA TRP A 207 4.89 13.32 31.07
C TRP A 207 5.48 12.16 30.27
N ALA A 208 5.18 10.92 30.64
CA ALA A 208 5.65 9.74 29.90
C ALA A 208 5.10 9.70 28.47
N VAL A 209 3.80 9.98 28.28
CA VAL A 209 3.16 10.05 26.96
C VAL A 209 3.70 11.21 26.13
N GLY A 210 3.89 12.38 26.75
CA GLY A 210 4.46 13.55 26.08
C GLY A 210 5.91 13.34 25.59
N VAL A 211 6.76 12.73 26.41
CA VAL A 211 8.16 12.43 26.05
C VAL A 211 8.25 11.36 24.95
N LEU A 212 7.43 10.31 25.03
CA LEU A 212 7.36 9.28 23.98
C LEU A 212 6.91 9.85 22.64
N ALA A 213 5.89 10.71 22.62
CA ALA A 213 5.41 11.37 21.41
C ALA A 213 6.45 12.31 20.80
N LEU A 214 7.14 13.11 21.61
CA LEU A 214 8.20 14.01 21.13
C LEU A 214 9.43 13.23 20.61
N GLY A 215 9.80 12.13 21.27
CA GLY A 215 10.89 11.25 20.82
C GLY A 215 10.58 10.58 19.47
N SER A 216 9.36 10.11 19.28
CA SER A 216 8.92 9.52 18.00
C SER A 216 8.78 10.55 16.88
N ALA A 217 8.33 11.78 17.18
CA ALA A 217 8.34 12.88 16.22
C ALA A 217 9.76 13.28 15.78
N ALA A 218 10.72 13.32 16.70
CA ALA A 218 12.12 13.58 16.37
C ALA A 218 12.72 12.47 15.48
N GLY A 219 12.39 11.20 15.74
CA GLY A 219 12.78 10.08 14.89
C GLY A 219 12.22 10.18 13.46
N LEU A 220 10.95 10.56 13.32
CA LEU A 220 10.33 10.79 12.02
C LEU A 220 10.94 11.99 11.27
N GLU A 221 11.32 13.06 11.96
CA GLU A 221 12.00 14.22 11.36
C GLU A 221 13.44 13.88 10.90
N ILE A 222 14.19 13.09 11.67
CA ILE A 222 15.52 12.60 11.26
C ILE A 222 15.40 11.74 10.00
N TYR A 223 14.41 10.84 9.95
CA TYR A 223 14.15 10.00 8.79
C TYR A 223 13.67 10.81 7.57
N ALA A 224 12.84 11.82 7.77
CA ALA A 224 12.42 12.70 6.68
C ALA A 224 13.61 13.50 6.09
N ARG A 225 14.60 13.84 6.91
CA ARG A 225 15.84 14.48 6.44
C ARG A 225 16.72 13.52 5.64
N SER A 226 16.79 12.24 6.01
CA SER A 226 17.53 11.25 5.21
C SER A 226 16.84 11.01 3.87
N ALA A 227 15.52 10.80 3.85
CA ALA A 227 14.75 10.67 2.60
C ALA A 227 14.86 11.92 1.71
N TYR A 228 14.88 13.12 2.31
CA TYR A 228 15.12 14.36 1.57
C TYR A 228 16.56 14.47 1.02
N SER A 229 17.55 13.92 1.73
CA SER A 229 18.93 13.85 1.24
C SER A 229 19.09 12.85 0.09
N GLU A 230 18.38 11.72 0.16
CA GLU A 230 18.28 10.74 -0.93
C GLU A 230 17.61 11.36 -2.16
N ALA A 231 16.56 12.16 -1.99
CA ALA A 231 15.92 12.91 -3.07
C ALA A 231 16.90 13.87 -3.78
N LYS A 232 17.81 14.51 -3.04
CA LYS A 232 18.85 15.37 -3.61
C LYS A 232 19.96 14.59 -4.32
N ALA A 233 20.25 13.38 -3.85
CA ALA A 233 21.22 12.47 -4.46
C ALA A 233 20.65 11.72 -5.68
N ALA A 234 19.32 11.68 -5.83
CA ALA A 234 18.65 10.97 -6.91
C ALA A 234 18.97 11.56 -8.29
N THR A 235 19.46 10.69 -9.17
CA THR A 235 19.88 11.02 -10.54
C THR A 235 18.72 11.05 -11.52
N THR A 236 17.57 10.47 -11.16
CA THR A 236 16.36 10.43 -11.99
C THR A 236 15.20 11.23 -11.37
N ASN A 237 14.32 11.77 -12.21
CA ASN A 237 13.14 12.51 -11.74
C ASN A 237 12.12 11.63 -10.97
N PRO A 238 11.82 10.37 -11.38
CA PRO A 238 10.88 9.51 -10.65
C PRO A 238 11.36 9.14 -9.25
N GLU A 239 12.63 8.74 -9.08
CA GLU A 239 13.21 8.42 -7.76
C GLU A 239 13.23 9.64 -6.84
N ARG A 240 13.55 10.80 -7.42
CA ARG A 240 13.50 12.09 -6.71
C ARG A 240 12.09 12.40 -6.23
N GLN A 241 11.08 12.16 -7.09
CA GLN A 241 9.68 12.44 -6.76
C GLN A 241 9.15 11.49 -5.68
N ALA A 242 9.41 10.19 -5.78
CA ALA A 242 9.04 9.21 -4.75
C ALA A 242 9.70 9.52 -3.40
N SER A 243 10.97 9.93 -3.41
CA SER A 243 11.69 10.33 -2.19
C SER A 243 11.15 11.63 -1.59
N TYR A 244 10.70 12.57 -2.42
CA TYR A 244 10.02 13.80 -1.96
C TYR A 244 8.65 13.53 -1.37
N GLU A 245 7.84 12.69 -2.00
CA GLU A 245 6.52 12.28 -1.49
C GLU A 245 6.67 11.58 -0.14
N LEU A 246 7.60 10.63 -0.03
CA LEU A 246 7.94 9.96 1.23
C LEU A 246 8.43 10.94 2.31
N ALA A 247 9.28 11.91 1.96
CA ALA A 247 9.76 12.91 2.91
C ALA A 247 8.65 13.87 3.38
N ASN A 248 7.74 14.27 2.49
CA ASN A 248 6.62 15.16 2.81
C ASN A 248 5.58 14.48 3.70
N ASP A 249 5.20 13.23 3.39
CA ASP A 249 4.26 12.47 4.22
C ASP A 249 4.82 12.27 5.62
N ARG A 250 6.10 11.91 5.74
CA ARG A 250 6.76 11.71 7.04
C ARG A 250 6.85 13.01 7.86
N ARG A 251 7.09 14.16 7.23
CA ARG A 251 7.06 15.48 7.89
C ARG A 251 5.65 15.84 8.36
N LEU A 252 4.62 15.53 7.57
CA LEU A 252 3.23 15.75 7.97
C LEU A 252 2.89 14.93 9.22
N TYR A 253 3.21 13.64 9.23
CA TYR A 253 3.03 12.78 10.41
C TYR A 253 3.85 13.24 11.62
N ALA A 254 5.11 13.62 11.41
CA ALA A 254 5.97 14.16 12.48
C ALA A 254 5.36 15.44 13.10
N GLY A 255 4.82 16.34 12.29
CA GLY A 255 4.16 17.56 12.75
C GLY A 255 2.90 17.30 13.58
N ILE A 256 2.06 16.35 13.14
CA ILE A 256 0.85 15.94 13.90
C ILE A 256 1.25 15.34 15.25
N VAL A 257 2.20 14.40 15.26
CA VAL A 257 2.66 13.73 16.49
C VAL A 257 3.35 14.73 17.44
N ALA A 258 4.18 15.65 16.91
CA ALA A 258 4.79 16.72 17.70
C ALA A 258 3.74 17.64 18.32
N GLY A 259 2.71 18.03 17.55
CA GLY A 259 1.60 18.86 18.03
C GLY A 259 0.86 18.20 19.19
N VAL A 260 0.52 16.91 19.07
CA VAL A 260 -0.09 16.13 20.16
C VAL A 260 0.83 16.06 21.38
N GLY A 261 2.14 15.84 21.17
CA GLY A 261 3.13 15.82 22.24
C GLY A 261 3.22 17.14 23.01
N VAL A 262 3.25 18.28 22.31
CA VAL A 262 3.29 19.62 22.94
C VAL A 262 2.03 19.88 23.76
N VAL A 263 0.85 19.54 23.24
CA VAL A 263 -0.43 19.69 23.96
C VAL A 263 -0.44 18.84 25.24
N ALA A 264 0.02 17.59 25.16
CA ALA A 264 0.07 16.69 26.31
C ALA A 264 1.03 17.17 27.40
N VAL A 265 2.22 17.67 27.02
CA VAL A 265 3.18 18.26 27.97
C VAL A 265 2.61 19.54 28.59
N GLY A 266 2.01 20.42 27.79
CA GLY A 266 1.38 21.66 28.27
C GLY A 266 0.25 21.40 29.27
N ALA A 267 -0.61 20.41 29.00
CA ALA A 267 -1.65 19.98 29.93
C ALA A 267 -1.07 19.42 31.24
N GLY A 268 0.00 18.63 31.16
CA GLY A 268 0.73 18.14 32.33
C GLY A 268 1.32 19.26 33.20
N VAL A 269 1.93 20.28 32.57
CA VAL A 269 2.47 21.47 33.24
C VAL A 269 1.36 22.30 33.88
N TYR A 270 0.26 22.52 33.17
CA TYR A 270 -0.89 23.27 33.68
C TYR A 270 -1.49 22.60 34.92
N LEU A 271 -1.70 21.27 34.89
CA LEU A 271 -2.18 20.50 36.04
C LEU A 271 -1.18 20.47 37.19
N TRP A 272 0.12 20.58 36.91
CA TRP A 272 1.16 20.70 37.93
C TRP A 272 1.14 22.07 38.62
N LEU A 273 0.92 23.16 37.87
CA LEU A 273 0.87 24.53 38.37
C LEU A 273 -0.43 24.88 39.08
N THR A 274 -1.57 24.35 38.63
CA THR A 274 -2.91 24.68 39.15
C THR A 274 -3.37 23.77 40.29
N ARG A 275 -2.45 23.02 40.92
CA ARG A 275 -2.73 22.10 42.02
C ARG A 275 -3.51 22.81 43.15
N PRO A 276 -4.78 22.44 43.43
CA PRO A 276 -5.49 23.00 44.56
C PRO A 276 -4.96 22.40 45.87
N SER A 277 -4.67 23.27 46.84
CA SER A 277 -4.33 22.88 48.21
C SER A 277 -5.50 22.16 48.86
N ARG A 278 -5.38 20.83 48.99
CA ARG A 278 -6.19 19.90 49.82
C ARG A 278 -7.56 20.42 50.29
N GLY A 279 -8.59 20.23 49.47
CA GLY A 279 -9.98 20.14 49.91
C GLY A 279 -10.53 18.74 49.62
N ARG A 280 -11.10 18.06 50.62
CA ARG A 280 -11.86 16.82 50.40
C ARG A 280 -13.06 17.16 49.52
N LEU A 281 -13.22 16.49 48.39
CA LEU A 281 -14.43 16.57 47.59
C LEU A 281 -14.97 15.17 47.34
N SER A 282 -16.25 15.00 47.67
CA SER A 282 -17.10 13.84 47.43
C SER A 282 -17.23 13.57 45.92
N PRO A 283 -17.49 12.31 45.51
CA PRO A 283 -17.51 11.95 44.10
C PRO A 283 -18.77 12.49 43.42
N THR A 284 -18.63 13.54 42.62
CA THR A 284 -19.62 13.93 41.62
C THR A 284 -19.33 13.18 40.33
N SER A 285 -20.30 12.39 39.86
CA SER A 285 -20.18 11.64 38.60
C SER A 285 -20.33 12.60 37.41
N ALA A 286 -19.31 12.67 36.56
CA ALA A 286 -19.39 13.35 35.27
C ALA A 286 -19.69 12.32 34.17
N SER A 287 -20.69 12.58 33.33
CA SER A 287 -20.96 11.80 32.12
C SER A 287 -20.54 12.60 30.89
N LEU A 288 -19.74 11.97 30.01
CA LEU A 288 -19.35 12.53 28.73
C LEU A 288 -20.25 11.95 27.63
N LYS A 289 -20.88 12.83 26.83
CA LYS A 289 -21.55 12.43 25.58
C LYS A 289 -20.83 13.07 24.41
N LEU A 290 -20.52 12.25 23.40
CA LEU A 290 -19.92 12.66 22.14
C LEU A 290 -21.01 12.72 21.08
N ASP A 291 -21.32 13.92 20.60
CA ASP A 291 -22.23 14.12 19.48
C ASP A 291 -21.41 14.39 18.21
N LEU A 292 -21.56 13.52 17.22
CA LEU A 292 -20.98 13.68 15.88
C LEU A 292 -21.97 14.45 15.01
N HIS A 293 -21.67 15.71 14.71
CA HIS A 293 -22.50 16.50 13.81
C HIS A 293 -22.05 16.32 12.35
N ARG A 294 -23.03 16.09 11.46
CA ARG A 294 -22.85 15.58 10.09
C ARG A 294 -22.14 16.53 9.11
N ASN A 295 -21.75 17.73 9.53
CA ASN A 295 -21.20 18.78 8.66
C ASN A 295 -19.72 19.13 8.95
N GLY A 296 -18.94 18.23 9.55
CA GLY A 296 -17.47 18.30 9.49
C GLY A 296 -16.80 19.47 10.22
N GLY A 297 -17.44 20.07 11.22
CA GLY A 297 -16.87 21.17 12.00
C GLY A 297 -17.10 21.04 13.50
N LEU A 298 -15.99 20.92 14.24
CA LEU A 298 -15.83 21.00 15.70
C LEU A 298 -16.35 19.83 16.57
N LEU A 299 -15.40 19.21 17.30
CA LEU A 299 -15.63 18.38 18.48
C LEU A 299 -16.09 19.28 19.63
N GLY A 300 -17.36 19.20 20.00
CA GLY A 300 -17.90 19.87 21.19
C GLY A 300 -17.93 18.92 22.38
N VAL A 301 -17.21 19.26 23.45
CA VAL A 301 -17.33 18.60 24.76
C VAL A 301 -18.33 19.38 25.60
N ARG A 302 -19.45 18.74 25.99
CA ARG A 302 -20.39 19.29 26.97
C ARG A 302 -20.29 18.49 28.26
N GLY A 303 -19.80 19.13 29.32
CA GLY A 303 -19.86 18.61 30.68
C GLY A 303 -21.01 19.26 31.44
N GLY A 304 -21.73 18.47 32.23
CA GLY A 304 -22.58 18.96 33.34
C GLY A 304 -21.87 18.66 34.65
N PHE A 305 -21.86 19.63 35.56
CA PHE A 305 -21.34 19.52 36.92
C PHE A 305 -22.45 19.13 37.90
#